data_AF-A0A7S0ZT30-F1
#
_entry.id   AF-A0A7S0ZT30-F1
#
_cell.length_a   1.000
_cell.length_b   1.000
_cell.length_c   1.000
_cell.angle_alpha   90.00
_cell.angle_beta   90.00
_cell.angle_gamma   90.00
#
_symmetry.space_group_name_H-M   'P 1'
#
loop_
_entity.id
_entity.type
_entity.pdbx_description
1 polymer ?
#
loop_
_entity_poly.entity_id
_entity_poly.type
_entity_poly.pdbx_seq_one_letter_code
_entity_poly.pdbx_strand_id
1 'polypeptide(L)'
;GWQEMYDLYNRTEVSTSHRWGDYYSFTRDMSEFVERLGVRATFVFYERLHEDLVGEVSRLANFLGVPLSEAKLQTVARLSSAESLSREGMIGNGRKPRTLRTGVVGDHKQYLSDAHWSKMDDLFRSRLGHISALQPLHQYMGGSGSTQ
;
A
#
# COMPACT_ATOMS: atom_id res chain seq x y z
N GLY A 1 -21.30 9.87 -5.01
CA GLY A 1 -20.40 9.28 -6.03
C GLY A 1 -18.97 9.21 -5.51
N TRP A 2 -18.01 8.68 -6.29
CA TRP A 2 -16.61 8.63 -5.86
C TRP A 2 -16.04 10.02 -5.52
N GLN A 3 -16.31 11.04 -6.36
CA GLN A 3 -15.84 12.41 -6.13
C GLN A 3 -16.32 13.00 -4.79
N GLU A 4 -17.60 12.89 -4.46
CA GLU A 4 -18.15 13.37 -3.17
C GLU A 4 -17.50 12.67 -1.96
N MET A 5 -17.20 11.37 -2.08
CA MET A 5 -16.49 10.63 -1.04
C MET A 5 -15.07 11.17 -0.87
N TYR A 6 -14.35 11.48 -1.95
CA TYR A 6 -13.01 12.05 -1.87
C TYR A 6 -13.01 13.50 -1.40
N ASP A 7 -14.00 14.31 -1.78
CA ASP A 7 -14.17 15.66 -1.24
C ASP A 7 -14.41 15.63 0.27
N LEU A 8 -15.10 14.60 0.77
CA LEU A 8 -15.26 14.36 2.19
C LEU A 8 -13.92 14.00 2.85
N TYR A 9 -13.14 13.09 2.27
CA TYR A 9 -11.81 12.73 2.78
C TYR A 9 -10.79 13.88 2.74
N ASN A 10 -10.90 14.77 1.75
CA ASN A 10 -10.05 15.94 1.60
C ASN A 10 -10.33 17.04 2.64
N ARG A 11 -11.49 16.98 3.32
CA ARG A 11 -11.75 17.82 4.48
C ARG A 11 -11.07 17.17 5.68
N THR A 12 -10.03 17.81 6.18
CA THR A 12 -9.19 17.38 7.32
C THR A 12 -9.98 16.98 8.58
N GLU A 13 -11.23 17.41 8.70
CA GLU A 13 -12.14 17.09 9.80
C GLU A 13 -12.82 15.71 9.70
N VAL A 14 -12.82 15.07 8.53
CA VAL A 14 -13.58 13.82 8.31
C VAL A 14 -12.70 12.58 8.34
N SER A 15 -11.39 12.69 8.10
CA SER A 15 -10.51 11.52 8.19
C SER A 15 -10.45 10.95 9.61
N THR A 16 -10.58 11.80 10.64
CA THR A 16 -10.68 11.37 12.05
C THR A 16 -12.02 10.74 12.41
N SER A 17 -13.07 10.94 11.60
CA SER A 17 -14.39 10.35 11.81
C SER A 17 -14.51 8.92 11.27
N HIS A 18 -13.50 8.45 10.52
CA HIS A 18 -13.46 7.08 10.06
C HIS A 18 -13.24 6.12 11.23
N ARG A 19 -13.86 4.93 11.20
CA ARG A 19 -13.81 3.94 12.30
C ARG A 19 -12.39 3.60 12.75
N TRP A 20 -11.42 3.68 11.84
CA TRP A 20 -10.02 3.34 12.07
C TRP A 20 -9.11 4.58 12.17
N GLY A 21 -9.69 5.79 12.21
CA GLY A 21 -8.98 7.05 12.33
C GLY A 21 -8.42 7.61 11.01
N ASP A 22 -7.61 8.65 11.17
CA ASP A 22 -6.98 9.39 10.08
C ASP A 22 -5.76 8.64 9.52
N TYR A 23 -5.81 8.30 8.23
CA TYR A 23 -4.72 7.62 7.51
C TYR A 23 -3.36 8.30 7.71
N TYR A 24 -3.31 9.64 7.61
CA TYR A 24 -2.04 10.37 7.69
C TYR A 24 -1.45 10.32 9.10
N SER A 25 -2.28 10.50 10.13
CA SER A 25 -1.83 10.38 11.52
C SER A 25 -1.38 8.95 11.85
N PHE A 26 -2.17 7.94 11.47
CA PHE A 26 -1.80 6.55 11.64
C PHE A 26 -0.45 6.23 10.96
N THR A 27 -0.27 6.64 9.71
CA THR A 27 0.95 6.37 8.94
C THR A 27 2.18 7.02 9.58
N ARG A 28 2.06 8.27 10.04
CA ARG A 28 3.14 8.96 10.77
C ARG A 28 3.49 8.23 12.06
N ASP A 29 2.49 7.97 12.90
CA ASP A 29 2.69 7.35 14.22
C ASP A 29 3.29 5.94 14.08
N MET A 30 2.88 5.18 13.06
CA MET A 30 3.48 3.89 12.75
C MET A 30 4.92 4.01 12.22
N SER A 31 5.25 5.06 11.48
CA SER A 31 6.64 5.32 11.05
C SER A 31 7.55 5.57 12.23
N GLU A 32 7.14 6.44 13.14
CA GLU A 32 7.89 6.70 14.39
C GLU A 32 8.01 5.41 15.23
N PHE A 33 6.95 4.59 15.24
CA PHE A 33 6.98 3.32 15.96
C PHE A 33 7.95 2.31 15.34
N VAL A 34 7.95 2.16 14.02
CA VAL A 34 8.88 1.28 13.30
C VAL A 34 10.31 1.73 13.53
N GLU A 35 10.58 3.04 13.44
CA GLU A 35 11.90 3.62 13.71
C GLU A 35 12.37 3.30 15.14
N ARG A 36 11.50 3.48 16.14
CA ARG A 36 11.79 3.13 17.54
C ARG A 36 12.06 1.64 17.74
N LEU A 37 11.38 0.76 16.99
CA LEU A 37 11.58 -0.68 17.08
C LEU A 37 12.84 -1.14 16.34
N GLY A 38 13.37 -0.33 15.43
CA GLY A 38 14.55 -0.62 14.63
C GLY A 38 14.39 -1.94 13.87
N VAL A 39 15.38 -2.83 14.02
CA VAL A 39 15.44 -4.13 13.32
C VAL A 39 14.30 -5.10 13.65
N ARG A 40 13.43 -4.77 14.61
CA ARG A 40 12.28 -5.62 14.99
C ARG A 40 11.00 -5.29 14.22
N ALA A 41 11.01 -4.26 13.37
CA ALA A 41 9.89 -3.89 12.52
C ALA A 41 10.37 -3.50 11.13
N THR A 42 9.51 -3.68 10.13
CA THR A 42 9.79 -3.23 8.75
C THR A 42 8.51 -2.74 8.10
N PHE A 43 8.66 -1.78 7.18
CA PHE A 43 7.62 -1.44 6.23
C PHE A 43 7.49 -2.51 5.14
N VAL A 44 6.26 -2.67 4.65
CA VAL A 44 5.92 -3.41 3.44
C VAL A 44 5.03 -2.52 2.61
N PHE A 45 5.40 -2.30 1.35
CA PHE A 45 4.64 -1.45 0.44
C PHE A 45 3.86 -2.34 -0.51
N TYR A 46 2.56 -2.09 -0.62
CA TYR A 46 1.68 -2.84 -1.50
C TYR A 46 2.18 -2.77 -2.95
N GLU A 47 2.65 -1.61 -3.38
CA GLU A 47 3.12 -1.37 -4.71
C GLU A 47 4.41 -2.15 -5.03
N ARG A 48 5.33 -2.29 -4.07
CA ARG A 48 6.53 -3.13 -4.24
C ARG A 48 6.21 -4.62 -4.34
N LEU A 49 5.17 -5.08 -3.63
CA LEU A 49 4.67 -6.46 -3.79
C LEU A 49 4.17 -6.72 -5.21
N HIS A 50 3.69 -5.69 -5.92
CA HIS A 50 3.31 -5.78 -7.33
C HIS A 50 4.50 -5.69 -8.29
N GLU A 51 5.51 -4.88 -7.97
CA GLU A 51 6.70 -4.71 -8.80
C GLU A 51 7.64 -5.92 -8.76
N ASP A 52 7.92 -6.44 -7.56
CA ASP A 52 8.80 -7.59 -7.35
C ASP A 52 8.37 -8.40 -6.12
N LEU A 53 7.38 -9.27 -6.31
CA LEU A 53 6.86 -10.12 -5.25
C LEU A 53 7.94 -11.08 -4.70
N VAL A 54 8.80 -11.64 -5.56
CA VAL A 54 9.82 -12.60 -5.14
C VAL A 54 10.89 -11.92 -4.29
N GLY A 55 11.36 -10.75 -4.72
CA GLY A 55 12.31 -9.93 -3.97
C GLY A 55 11.76 -9.52 -2.61
N GLU A 56 10.51 -9.05 -2.54
CA GLU A 56 9.89 -8.67 -1.26
C GLU A 56 9.66 -9.88 -0.34
N VAL A 57 9.27 -11.05 -0.87
CA VAL A 57 9.18 -12.29 -0.07
C VAL A 57 10.55 -12.68 0.47
N SER A 58 11.61 -12.59 -0.32
CA SER A 58 12.98 -12.85 0.11
C SER A 58 13.42 -11.88 1.22
N ARG A 59 13.15 -10.59 1.04
CA ARG A 59 13.44 -9.55 2.04
C ARG A 59 12.72 -9.83 3.37
N LEU A 60 11.45 -10.21 3.31
CA LEU A 60 10.65 -10.55 4.50
C LEU A 60 11.11 -11.84 5.17
N ALA A 61 11.46 -12.87 4.39
CA ALA A 61 12.02 -14.11 4.91
C ALA A 61 13.31 -13.86 5.68
N ASN A 62 14.20 -13.01 5.16
CA ASN A 62 15.44 -12.61 5.83
C ASN A 62 15.15 -11.79 7.11
N PHE A 63 14.21 -10.85 7.05
CA PHE A 63 13.78 -10.08 8.23
C PHE A 63 13.25 -10.98 9.35
N LEU A 64 12.50 -12.02 9.01
CA LEU A 64 11.96 -13.01 9.95
C LEU A 64 12.99 -14.07 10.40
N GLY A 65 14.22 -14.04 9.89
CA GLY A 65 15.27 -15.01 10.22
C GLY A 65 15.06 -16.41 9.63
N VAL A 66 14.28 -16.52 8.55
CA VAL A 66 13.92 -17.78 7.87
C VAL A 66 14.28 -17.75 6.39
N PRO A 67 15.57 -17.63 6.01
CA PRO A 67 15.97 -17.54 4.61
C PRO A 67 15.44 -18.75 3.82
N LEU A 68 14.89 -18.47 2.63
CA LEU A 68 14.25 -19.46 1.78
C LEU A 68 15.14 -19.78 0.58
N SER A 69 15.07 -21.03 0.11
CA SER A 69 15.65 -21.39 -1.19
C SER A 69 14.84 -20.76 -2.32
N GLU A 70 15.46 -20.59 -3.48
CA GLU A 70 14.82 -20.04 -4.68
C GLU A 70 13.49 -20.76 -5.00
N ALA A 71 13.49 -22.11 -4.99
CA ALA A 71 12.29 -22.89 -5.23
C ALA A 71 11.15 -22.59 -4.22
N LYS A 72 11.49 -22.33 -2.96
CA LYS A 72 10.50 -21.96 -1.93
C LYS A 72 10.01 -20.52 -2.13
N LEU A 73 10.88 -19.58 -2.48
CA LEU A 73 10.50 -18.21 -2.82
C LEU A 73 9.48 -18.17 -3.95
N GLN A 74 9.77 -18.87 -5.06
CA GLN A 74 8.88 -18.98 -6.20
C GLN A 74 7.54 -19.62 -5.83
N THR A 75 7.56 -20.64 -4.97
CA THR A 75 6.33 -21.28 -4.49
C THR A 75 5.47 -20.34 -3.67
N VAL A 76 6.07 -19.59 -2.73
CA VAL A 76 5.35 -18.61 -1.91
C VAL A 76 4.79 -17.48 -2.77
N ALA A 77 5.58 -16.94 -3.69
CA ALA A 77 5.14 -15.88 -4.61
C ALA A 77 3.94 -16.36 -5.46
N ARG A 78 4.01 -17.58 -6.01
CA ARG A 78 2.89 -18.17 -6.76
C ARG A 78 1.62 -18.28 -5.91
N LEU A 79 1.72 -18.89 -4.73
CA LEU A 79 0.57 -19.13 -3.84
C LEU A 79 -0.07 -17.83 -3.31
N SER A 80 0.74 -16.80 -3.09
CA SER A 80 0.29 -15.50 -2.59
C SER A 80 -0.19 -14.55 -3.70
N SER A 81 -0.08 -14.95 -4.97
CA SER A 81 -0.52 -14.14 -6.10
C SER A 81 -2.04 -13.92 -6.10
N ALA A 82 -2.48 -12.77 -6.60
CA ALA A 82 -3.89 -12.46 -6.74
C ALA A 82 -4.63 -13.51 -7.59
N GLU A 83 -3.97 -14.05 -8.62
CA GLU A 83 -4.52 -15.12 -9.46
C GLU A 83 -4.79 -16.38 -8.63
N SER A 84 -3.77 -16.90 -7.93
CA SER A 84 -3.92 -18.09 -7.09
C SER A 84 -4.96 -17.90 -5.99
N LEU A 85 -4.94 -16.76 -5.29
CA LEU A 85 -5.93 -16.47 -4.25
C LEU A 85 -7.36 -16.35 -4.81
N SER A 86 -7.51 -15.87 -6.06
CA SER A 86 -8.81 -15.79 -6.72
C SER A 86 -9.35 -17.15 -7.17
N ARG A 87 -8.47 -18.05 -7.60
CA ARG A 87 -8.80 -19.40 -8.12
C ARG A 87 -9.03 -20.41 -7.00
N GLU A 88 -8.20 -20.36 -5.96
CA GLU A 88 -8.16 -21.40 -4.94
C GLU A 88 -9.19 -21.17 -3.81
N GLY A 89 -9.95 -20.07 -3.83
CA GLY A 89 -11.05 -19.84 -2.89
C GLY A 89 -10.62 -19.89 -1.42
N MET A 90 -9.34 -19.63 -1.14
CA MET A 90 -8.63 -19.96 0.10
C MET A 90 -9.07 -19.19 1.35
N ILE A 91 -10.23 -18.54 1.32
CA ILE A 91 -10.89 -18.06 2.54
C ILE A 91 -12.24 -18.78 2.69
N GLY A 92 -12.15 -19.96 3.29
CA GLY A 92 -13.14 -20.52 4.21
C GLY A 92 -14.43 -21.10 3.67
N ASN A 93 -14.82 -20.91 2.40
CA ASN A 93 -16.10 -21.44 1.89
C ASN A 93 -16.16 -21.64 0.36
N GLY A 94 -15.03 -21.74 -0.35
CA GLY A 94 -15.01 -21.90 -1.81
C GLY A 94 -15.57 -20.70 -2.60
N ARG A 95 -15.75 -19.55 -1.93
CA ARG A 95 -16.20 -18.29 -2.53
C ARG A 95 -15.06 -17.31 -2.55
N LYS A 96 -14.89 -16.59 -3.67
CA LYS A 96 -13.94 -15.49 -3.77
C LYS A 96 -14.23 -14.47 -2.66
N PRO A 97 -13.25 -14.11 -1.82
CA PRO A 97 -13.43 -13.07 -0.81
C PRO A 97 -13.89 -11.76 -1.45
N ARG A 98 -14.84 -11.07 -0.82
CA ARG A 98 -15.25 -9.72 -1.26
C ARG A 98 -14.09 -8.71 -1.26
N THR A 99 -13.01 -9.00 -0.54
CA THR A 99 -11.80 -8.20 -0.47
C THR A 99 -10.90 -8.34 -1.70
N LEU A 100 -11.00 -9.44 -2.47
CA LEU A 100 -10.27 -9.63 -3.72
C LEU A 100 -11.04 -8.99 -4.88
N ARG A 101 -10.88 -7.67 -5.05
CA ARG A 101 -11.55 -6.89 -6.10
C ARG A 101 -10.75 -6.87 -7.41
N THR A 102 -9.98 -5.80 -7.66
CA THR A 102 -9.11 -5.64 -8.83
C THR A 102 -7.68 -6.03 -8.51
N GLY A 103 -7.18 -5.62 -7.34
CA GLY A 103 -5.84 -5.96 -6.90
C GLY A 103 -4.74 -5.33 -7.78
N VAL A 104 -4.98 -4.14 -8.34
CA VAL A 104 -4.01 -3.43 -9.18
C VAL A 104 -3.64 -2.08 -8.58
N VAL A 105 -2.41 -1.63 -8.82
CA VAL A 105 -1.94 -0.29 -8.44
C VAL A 105 -2.47 0.73 -9.46
N GLY A 106 -2.94 1.88 -8.98
CA GLY A 106 -3.37 2.99 -9.85
C GLY A 106 -4.84 2.97 -10.30
N ASP A 107 -5.65 2.01 -9.84
CA ASP A 107 -7.09 1.91 -10.18
C ASP A 107 -7.90 3.15 -9.80
N HIS A 108 -7.40 3.97 -8.86
CA HIS A 108 -8.02 5.23 -8.45
C HIS A 108 -8.23 6.21 -9.61
N LYS A 109 -7.39 6.17 -10.66
CA LYS A 109 -7.47 7.05 -11.84
C LYS A 109 -8.74 6.87 -12.66
N GLN A 110 -9.43 5.73 -12.52
CA GLN A 110 -10.71 5.50 -13.17
C GLN A 110 -11.88 6.20 -12.46
N TYR A 111 -11.70 6.55 -11.19
CA TYR A 111 -12.77 7.07 -10.32
C TYR A 111 -12.58 8.53 -9.95
N LEU A 112 -11.37 9.05 -10.10
CA LEU A 112 -10.98 10.41 -9.75
C LEU A 112 -10.51 11.18 -10.97
N SER A 113 -10.93 12.45 -11.06
CA SER A 113 -10.30 13.38 -11.98
C SER A 113 -8.92 13.81 -11.46
N ASP A 114 -8.02 14.19 -12.35
CA ASP A 114 -6.68 14.69 -12.01
C ASP A 114 -6.69 15.81 -10.96
N ALA A 115 -7.66 16.73 -11.03
CA ALA A 115 -7.78 17.83 -10.06
C ALA A 115 -8.09 17.35 -8.62
N HIS A 116 -8.84 16.26 -8.46
CA HIS A 116 -9.12 15.66 -7.15
C HIS A 116 -7.90 14.88 -6.64
N TRP A 117 -7.21 14.18 -7.55
CA TRP A 117 -6.01 13.43 -7.20
C TRP A 117 -4.85 14.35 -6.78
N SER A 118 -4.66 15.46 -7.48
CA SER A 118 -3.64 16.46 -7.13
C SER A 118 -3.79 17.00 -5.69
N LYS A 119 -5.03 17.20 -5.22
CA LYS A 119 -5.29 17.58 -3.82
C LYS A 119 -4.84 16.50 -2.82
N MET A 120 -4.99 15.22 -3.16
CA MET A 120 -4.49 14.12 -2.34
C MET A 120 -2.96 14.10 -2.32
N ASP A 121 -2.32 14.34 -3.47
CA ASP A 121 -0.85 14.47 -3.54
C ASP A 121 -0.35 15.63 -2.67
N ASP A 122 -1.04 16.78 -2.67
CA ASP A 122 -0.71 17.93 -1.81
C ASP A 122 -0.85 17.60 -0.32
N LEU A 123 -1.92 16.88 0.07
CA LEU A 123 -2.10 16.41 1.45
C LEU A 123 -1.03 15.41 1.86
N PHE A 124 -0.68 14.46 1.00
CA PHE A 124 0.41 13.52 1.27
C PHE A 124 1.74 14.26 1.44
N ARG A 125 2.10 15.15 0.50
CA ARG A 125 3.35 15.92 0.57
C ARG A 125 3.44 16.76 1.83
N SER A 126 2.37 17.47 2.20
CA SER A 126 2.34 18.32 3.39
C SER A 126 2.40 17.52 4.71
N ARG A 127 1.74 16.36 4.78
CA ARG A 127 1.63 15.60 6.04
C ARG A 127 2.66 14.51 6.23
N LEU A 128 3.15 13.91 5.15
CA LEU A 128 3.98 12.70 5.16
C LEU A 128 5.25 12.80 4.31
N GLY A 129 5.36 13.80 3.43
CA GLY A 129 6.47 13.87 2.46
C GLY A 129 7.88 14.02 3.06
N HIS A 130 7.98 14.40 4.34
CA HIS A 130 9.23 14.49 5.08
C HIS A 130 9.66 13.16 5.72
N ILE A 131 8.81 12.13 5.70
CA ILE A 131 9.08 10.83 6.32
C ILE A 131 9.87 9.97 5.33
N SER A 132 11.16 9.80 5.60
CA SER A 132 12.09 9.06 4.74
C SER A 132 11.65 7.62 4.46
N ALA A 133 11.06 6.94 5.45
CA ALA A 133 10.56 5.58 5.29
C ALA A 133 9.49 5.45 4.19
N LEU A 134 8.75 6.52 3.90
CA LEU A 134 7.68 6.54 2.90
C LEU A 134 8.14 6.98 1.51
N GLN A 135 9.43 7.26 1.32
CA GLN A 135 10.02 7.60 0.02
C GLN A 135 9.64 6.62 -1.13
N PRO A 136 9.47 5.30 -0.89
CA PRO A 136 9.01 4.38 -1.94
C PRO A 136 7.63 4.73 -2.53
N LEU A 137 6.78 5.44 -1.79
CA LEU A 137 5.46 5.86 -2.28
C LEU A 137 5.53 7.10 -3.18
N HIS A 138 6.63 7.85 -3.14
CA HIS A 138 6.70 9.14 -3.83
C HIS A 138 6.59 9.01 -5.36
N GLN A 139 7.06 7.89 -5.92
CA GLN A 139 6.97 7.63 -7.36
C GLN A 139 5.53 7.42 -7.86
N TYR A 140 4.57 7.13 -6.97
CA TYR A 140 3.16 6.96 -7.33
C TYR A 140 2.32 8.22 -7.13
N MET A 141 2.91 9.28 -6.56
CA MET A 141 2.27 10.59 -6.47
C MET A 141 2.23 11.23 -7.86
N GLY A 142 1.16 11.93 -8.19
CA GLY A 142 1.08 12.70 -9.42
C GLY A 142 2.05 13.89 -9.39
N GLY A 143 2.87 14.03 -10.42
CA GLY A 143 3.65 15.26 -10.67
C GLY A 143 5.18 15.16 -10.68
N SER A 144 5.80 14.02 -10.36
CA SER A 144 7.25 13.83 -10.59
C SER A 144 7.51 13.20 -11.96
N GLY A 145 7.31 14.01 -13.01
CA GLY A 145 7.51 13.62 -14.41
C GLY A 145 7.69 14.85 -15.31
N SER A 146 8.52 15.80 -14.87
CA SER A 146 9.02 16.90 -15.71
C SER A 146 10.49 17.13 -15.38
N THR A 147 11.34 16.23 -15.85
CA THR A 147 12.75 16.53 -16.13
C THR A 147 13.24 15.55 -17.19
N GLN A 148 13.13 15.98 -18.44
CA GLN A 148 14.26 16.14 -19.37
C GLN A 148 13.89 17.24 -20.37
#